data_AF-T2JPP4-F1
#
_entry.id   AF-T2JPP4-F1
#
_cell.length_a   1.000
_cell.length_b   1.000
_cell.length_c   1.000
_cell.angle_alpha   90.00
_cell.angle_beta   90.00
_cell.angle_gamma   90.00
#
_symmetry.space_group_name_H-M   'P 1'
#
loop_
_entity.id
_entity.type
_entity.pdbx_description
1 polymer ?
#
loop_
_entity_poly.entity_id
_entity_poly.type
_entity_poly.pdbx_seq_one_letter_code
_entity_poly.pdbx_strand_id
1 'polypeptide(L)' 'MVFDPQIKLSLMDLVGIQYELEDLIGRKVDLIEKRSIENSHNWIRRKNILEAAEIVYESGQILSA' A
#
# COMPACT_ATOMS: atom_id res chain seq x y z
N MET A 1 -4.06 -8.98 -13.63
CA MET A 1 -2.81 -9.41 -12.97
C MET A 1 -3.02 -9.17 -11.50
N VAL A 2 -3.11 -10.22 -10.69
CA VAL A 2 -3.30 -10.16 -9.22
C VAL A 2 -1.95 -10.44 -8.59
N PHE A 3 -1.57 -9.69 -7.54
CA PHE A 3 -0.37 -10.01 -6.77
C PHE A 3 -0.51 -11.42 -6.18
N ASP A 4 0.49 -12.28 -6.36
CA ASP A 4 0.44 -13.63 -5.81
C ASP A 4 0.44 -13.55 -4.27
N PRO A 5 -0.61 -14.05 -3.59
CA PRO A 5 -0.74 -13.95 -2.14
C PRO A 5 0.32 -14.77 -1.37
N GLN A 6 1.07 -15.64 -2.05
CA GLN A 6 2.18 -16.38 -1.47
C GLN A 6 3.49 -15.57 -1.44
N ILE A 7 3.56 -14.44 -2.15
CA ILE A 7 4.76 -13.59 -2.15
C ILE A 7 4.91 -12.96 -0.76
N LYS A 8 6.04 -13.26 -0.13
CA LYS A 8 6.49 -12.56 1.06
C LYS A 8 7.49 -11.50 0.63
N LEU A 9 7.11 -10.23 0.76
CA LEU A 9 8.01 -9.11 0.55
C LEU A 9 8.91 -8.95 1.77
N SER A 10 10.21 -8.95 1.56
CA SER A 10 11.18 -8.51 2.56
C SER A 10 11.16 -6.98 2.68
N LEU A 11 11.78 -6.45 3.73
CA LEU A 11 11.96 -5.01 3.88
C LEU A 11 12.73 -4.39 2.71
N MET A 12 13.71 -5.11 2.15
CA MET A 12 14.47 -4.61 1.00
C MET A 12 13.63 -4.59 -0.28
N ASP A 13 12.71 -5.54 -0.44
CA ASP A 13 11.78 -5.53 -1.58
C ASP A 13 10.86 -4.30 -1.50
N LEU A 14 10.36 -3.96 -0.30
CA LEU A 14 9.54 -2.75 -0.10
C LEU A 14 10.32 -1.47 -0.44
N VAL A 15 11.59 -1.39 -0.03
CA VAL A 15 12.47 -0.26 -0.38
C VAL A 15 12.69 -0.17 -1.90
N GLY A 16 12.91 -1.31 -2.56
CA GLY A 16 13.02 -1.36 -4.02
C GLY A 16 11.77 -0.86 -4.72
N ILE A 17 10.59 -1.38 -4.33
CA ILE A 17 9.30 -0.96 -4.88
C ILE A 17 9.08 0.53 -4.68
N GLN A 18 9.43 1.08 -3.52
CA GLN A 18 9.31 2.51 -3.27
C GLN A 18 10.16 3.31 -4.28
N TYR A 19 11.43 2.96 -4.48
CA TYR A 19 12.28 3.66 -5.44
C TYR A 19 11.77 3.54 -6.88
N GLU A 20 11.28 2.37 -7.29
CA GLU A 20 10.69 2.19 -8.61
C GLU A 20 9.45 3.07 -8.80
N LEU A 21 8.57 3.17 -7.79
CA LEU A 21 7.41 4.05 -7.83
C LEU A 21 7.82 5.54 -7.86
N GLU A 22 8.87 5.93 -7.13
CA GLU A 22 9.39 7.29 -7.16
C GLU A 22 9.87 7.69 -8.55
N ASP A 23 10.61 6.80 -9.22
CA ASP A 23 11.11 7.01 -10.59
C ASP A 23 9.95 7.09 -11.60
N LEU A 24 8.99 6.17 -11.51
CA LEU A 24 7.82 6.14 -12.41
C LEU A 24 6.92 7.37 -12.28
N ILE A 25 6.73 7.90 -11.06
CA ILE A 25 5.83 9.03 -10.80
C ILE A 25 6.59 10.37 -10.91
N GLY A 26 7.93 10.34 -10.85
CA GLY A 26 8.77 11.55 -10.88
C GLY A 26 8.66 12.40 -9.60
N ARG A 27 8.29 11.79 -8.46
CA ARG A 27 8.17 12.46 -7.16
C ARG A 27 8.41 11.49 -6.02
N LYS A 28 8.73 12.00 -4.84
CA LYS A 28 8.87 11.18 -3.62
C LYS A 28 7.58 10.42 -3.28
N VAL A 29 7.73 9.17 -2.87
CA VAL A 29 6.65 8.24 -2.52
C VAL A 29 6.95 7.70 -1.12
N ASP A 30 5.94 7.71 -0.25
CA ASP A 30 5.98 7.00 1.03
C ASP A 30 5.21 5.69 0.88
N LEU A 31 5.93 4.57 0.82
CA LEU A 31 5.32 3.24 0.73
C LEU A 31 5.17 2.65 2.13
N ILE A 32 3.91 2.48 2.56
CA ILE A 32 3.59 1.95 3.88
C ILE A 32 2.48 0.91 3.81
N GLU A 33 2.62 -0.15 4.59
CA GLU A 33 1.58 -1.15 4.74
C GLU A 33 0.35 -0.57 5.42
N LYS A 34 -0.84 -0.82 4.86
CA LYS A 34 -2.12 -0.39 5.41
C LYS A 34 -2.30 -0.81 6.88
N ARG A 35 -1.90 -2.04 7.22
CA ARG A 35 -1.98 -2.57 8.59
C ARG A 35 -1.18 -1.74 9.60
N SER A 36 -0.04 -1.18 9.19
CA SER A 36 0.78 -0.31 10.03
C SER A 36 0.09 1.04 10.32
N ILE A 37 -0.75 1.52 9.39
CA ILE A 37 -1.61 2.69 9.61
C ILE A 37 -2.74 2.36 10.58
N GLU A 38 -3.42 1.24 10.37
CA GLU A 38 -4.58 0.81 11.19
C GLU A 38 -4.19 0.61 12.67
N ASN A 39 -3.01 0.04 12.91
CA ASN A 39 -2.46 -0.22 14.25
C ASN A 39 -1.62 0.94 14.80
N SER A 40 -1.56 2.09 14.11
CA SER A 40 -0.80 3.26 14.57
C SER A 40 -1.36 3.81 15.90
N HIS A 41 -0.48 4.00 16.88
CA HIS A 41 -0.77 4.69 18.14
C HIS A 41 -1.16 6.16 17.91
N ASN A 42 -0.66 6.79 16.85
CA ASN A 42 -1.08 8.13 16.45
C ASN A 42 -2.43 8.05 15.72
N TRP A 43 -3.51 8.25 16.48
CA TRP A 43 -4.88 8.14 15.96
C TRP A 43 -5.23 9.25 14.96
N ILE A 44 -4.62 10.45 15.08
CA ILE A 44 -4.87 11.58 14.18
C ILE A 44 -4.32 11.25 12.79
N ARG A 45 -3.07 10.79 12.71
CA ARG A 45 -2.45 10.36 11.44
C ARG A 45 -3.24 9.21 10.80
N ARG A 46 -3.62 8.20 11.59
CA ARG A 46 -4.43 7.07 11.12
C ARG A 46 -5.75 7.54 10.52
N LYS A 47 -6.49 8.38 11.24
CA LYS A 47 -7.78 8.91 10.79
C LYS A 47 -7.63 9.68 9.47
N ASN A 48 -6.71 10.65 9.43
CA ASN A 48 -6.50 11.48 8.24
C ASN A 48 -6.09 10.66 7.01
N ILE A 49 -5.22 9.66 7.16
CA ILE A 49 -4.79 8.81 6.03
C ILE A 49 -5.95 7.94 5.53
N LEU A 50 -6.68 7.28 6.45
CA LEU A 50 -7.74 6.36 6.04
C LEU A 50 -8.98 7.08 5.48
N GLU A 51 -9.32 8.27 5.99
CA GLU A 51 -10.46 9.06 5.48
C GLU A 51 -10.19 9.70 4.11
N ALA A 52 -8.93 10.02 3.81
CA ALA A 52 -8.54 10.63 2.53
C ALA A 52 -7.95 9.63 1.52
N ALA A 53 -7.88 8.34 1.87
CA ALA A 53 -7.31 7.33 0.99
C ALA A 53 -8.23 7.03 -0.20
N GLU A 54 -7.64 6.93 -1.38
CA GLU A 54 -8.32 6.50 -2.60
C GLU A 54 -7.76 5.15 -3.07
N ILE A 55 -8.64 4.22 -3.41
CA ILE A 55 -8.26 2.91 -3.93
C ILE A 55 -7.90 3.07 -5.41
N VAL A 56 -6.62 2.91 -5.75
CA VAL A 56 -6.14 2.95 -7.14
C VAL A 56 -6.15 1.57 -7.79
N TYR A 57 -6.03 0.51 -6.99
CA TYR A 57 -6.06 -0.88 -7.44
C TYR A 57 -6.63 -1.79 -6.35
N GLU A 58 -7.56 -2.65 -6.74
CA GLU A 58 -8.09 -3.73 -5.90
C GLU A 58 -8.20 -4.98 -6.78
N SER A 59 -7.75 -6.13 -6.27
CA SER A 59 -8.03 -7.40 -6.93
C SER A 59 -9.52 -7.68 -6.74
N GLY A 60 -10.32 -7.39 -7.78
CA GLY A 60 -11.76 -7.61 -7.74
C GLY A 60 -12.10 -9.02 -7.27
N GLN A 61 -13.05 -9.11 -6.33
CA GLN A 61 -13.80 -10.33 -6.08
C GLN A 61 -14.41 -10.76 -7.43
N ILE A 62 -14.04 -11.94 -7.92
CA ILE A 62 -14.95 -12.65 -8.82
C ILE A 62 -16.18 -12.91 -7.95
N LEU A 63 -17.25 -12.15 -8.20
CA LEU A 63 -18.55 -12.33 -7.58
C LEU A 63 -18.93 -13.81 -7.74
N SER A 64 -18.93 -14.57 -6.65
CA SER A 64 -19.63 -15.84 -6.59
C SER A 64 -21.12 -15.52 -6.66
N ALA A 65 -21.73 -15.88 -7.79
CA ALA A 65 -23.18 -15.99 -7.96
C ALA A 65 -23.80 -16.94 -6.93
#